data_AF-A0AAV7V8A9-F1
#
_entry.id   AF-A0AAV7V8A9-F1
#
_cell.length_a   1.000
_cell.length_b   1.000
_cell.length_c   1.000
_cell.angle_alpha   90.00
_cell.angle_beta   90.00
_cell.angle_gamma   90.00
#
_symmetry.space_group_name_H-M   'P 1'
#
loop_
_entity.id
_entity.type
_entity.pdbx_description
1 polymer ?
#
loop_
_entity_poly.entity_id
_entity_poly.type
_entity_poly.pdbx_seq_one_letter_code
_entity_poly.pdbx_strand_id
1 'polypeptide(L)'
;MFVLYTFRKYQNTPVVKANNRVLSYVLLIAIMFCFLSSFAFIGHPSVGTCMLRQNSFGISFAISISTVLAKTITVIIAFNARDPTSRSSRWLGTRILSGVVLLCSFVPVLICTVWLLLDPPFPEKIQIRDTTIIQCDEGSVLFFYLMLGYLGLLASVSFVVAFHARNLPQSFNEAKFITFSMLVFLDVWISFIPAYLSTQGKYMVAVEIFAILSSAAGVLGCIFIPKCYIILWRPDLNTKQNLMQKIIYGKSN
;
A
#
# COMPACT_ATOMS: atom_id res chain seq x y z
N MET A 1 -4.96 13.71 2.20
CA MET A 1 -4.70 14.98 1.47
C MET A 1 -3.53 15.79 2.05
N PHE A 2 -3.48 16.07 3.36
CA PHE A 2 -2.41 16.87 4.00
C PHE A 2 -0.98 16.42 3.66
N VAL A 3 -0.70 15.11 3.76
CA VAL A 3 0.62 14.55 3.48
C VAL A 3 1.06 14.79 2.03
N LEU A 4 0.15 14.56 1.06
CA LEU A 4 0.41 14.81 -0.35
C LEU A 4 0.73 16.28 -0.63
N TYR A 5 -0.05 17.19 -0.05
CA TYR A 5 0.19 18.63 -0.15
C TYR A 5 1.59 18.99 0.41
N THR A 6 1.94 18.45 1.58
CA THR A 6 3.26 18.68 2.21
C THR A 6 4.40 18.21 1.30
N PHE A 7 4.31 16.99 0.76
CA PHE A 7 5.32 16.45 -0.15
C PHE A 7 5.45 17.27 -1.44
N ARG A 8 4.33 17.79 -1.97
CA ARG A 8 4.32 18.65 -3.14
C ARG A 8 4.93 20.03 -2.86
N LYS A 9 4.57 20.67 -1.74
CA LYS A 9 5.11 21.97 -1.32
C LYS A 9 6.62 21.90 -1.07
N TYR A 10 7.07 20.88 -0.37
CA TYR A 10 8.47 20.69 -0.01
C TYR A 10 9.23 19.76 -0.98
N GLN A 11 8.75 19.65 -2.23
CA GLN A 11 9.33 18.73 -3.22
C GLN A 11 10.84 18.93 -3.41
N ASN A 12 11.32 20.17 -3.31
CA ASN A 12 12.71 20.54 -3.55
C ASN A 12 13.67 20.20 -2.40
N THR A 13 13.14 19.78 -1.26
CA THR A 13 13.95 19.42 -0.10
C THR A 13 14.76 18.13 -0.33
N PRO A 14 15.96 18.03 0.28
CA PRO A 14 16.81 16.84 0.18
C PRO A 14 16.10 15.54 0.60
N VAL A 15 15.30 15.57 1.67
CA VAL A 15 14.52 14.40 2.14
C VAL A 15 13.57 13.87 1.07
N VAL A 16 12.81 14.75 0.40
CA VAL A 16 11.85 14.34 -0.64
C VAL A 16 12.56 13.88 -1.92
N LYS A 17 13.69 14.51 -2.29
CA LYS A 17 14.51 14.09 -3.44
C LYS A 17 15.15 12.72 -3.24
N ALA A 18 15.63 12.42 -2.03
CA ALA A 18 16.22 11.13 -1.71
C ALA A 18 15.17 9.99 -1.74
N ASN A 19 13.89 10.31 -1.52
CA ASN A 19 12.83 9.33 -1.35
C ASN A 19 12.06 8.96 -2.64
N ASN A 20 12.74 8.87 -3.79
CA ASN A 20 12.17 8.63 -5.13
C ASN A 20 10.74 9.22 -5.28
N ARG A 21 10.68 10.50 -5.65
CA ARG A 21 9.44 11.30 -5.70
C ARG A 21 8.29 10.59 -6.42
N VAL A 22 8.58 9.89 -7.52
CA VAL A 22 7.57 9.22 -8.33
C VAL A 22 6.87 8.13 -7.52
N LEU A 23 7.64 7.21 -6.92
CA LEU A 23 7.07 6.13 -6.10
C LEU A 23 6.32 6.69 -4.87
N SER A 24 6.86 7.74 -4.24
CA SER A 24 6.18 8.37 -3.10
C SER A 24 4.83 8.99 -3.49
N TYR A 25 4.72 9.61 -4.68
CA TYR A 25 3.44 10.13 -5.17
C TYR A 25 2.47 9.02 -5.58
N VAL A 26 2.94 7.99 -6.29
CA VAL A 26 2.11 6.83 -6.65
C VAL A 26 1.54 6.18 -5.39
N LEU A 27 2.36 5.95 -4.37
CA LEU A 27 1.92 5.38 -3.09
C LEU A 27 0.91 6.27 -2.38
N LEU A 28 1.13 7.59 -2.30
CA LEU A 28 0.19 8.51 -1.66
C LEU A 28 -1.15 8.56 -2.40
N ILE A 29 -1.14 8.54 -3.72
CA ILE A 29 -2.35 8.52 -4.54
C ILE A 29 -3.09 7.18 -4.35
N ALA A 30 -2.38 6.05 -4.39
CA ALA A 30 -2.98 4.73 -4.14
C ALA A 30 -3.60 4.64 -2.75
N ILE A 31 -2.93 5.15 -1.70
CA ILE A 31 -3.49 5.23 -0.35
C ILE A 31 -4.73 6.14 -0.30
N MET A 32 -4.76 7.26 -1.02
CA MET A 32 -5.97 8.07 -1.11
C MET A 32 -7.13 7.29 -1.75
N PHE A 33 -6.86 6.53 -2.82
CA PHE A 33 -7.86 5.65 -3.41
C PHE A 33 -8.28 4.52 -2.46
N CYS A 34 -7.38 4.00 -1.62
CA CYS A 34 -7.72 3.05 -0.56
C CYS A 34 -8.75 3.66 0.42
N PHE A 35 -8.50 4.87 0.92
CA PHE A 35 -9.47 5.58 1.77
C PHE A 35 -10.79 5.87 1.05
N LEU A 36 -10.72 6.24 -0.24
CA LEU A 36 -11.92 6.51 -1.04
C LEU A 36 -12.73 5.24 -1.30
N SER A 37 -12.07 4.09 -1.44
CA SER A 37 -12.75 2.81 -1.70
C SER A 37 -13.72 2.44 -0.59
N SER A 38 -13.44 2.81 0.68
CA SER A 38 -14.34 2.60 1.82
C SER A 38 -15.72 3.26 1.64
N PHE A 39 -15.83 4.35 0.85
CA PHE A 39 -17.14 4.96 0.58
C PHE A 39 -18.04 4.07 -0.29
N ALA A 40 -17.48 3.20 -1.13
CA ALA A 40 -18.27 2.25 -1.92
C ALA A 40 -19.01 1.22 -1.04
N PHE A 41 -18.55 1.04 0.21
CA PHE A 41 -19.15 0.14 1.20
C PHE A 41 -20.28 0.82 2.00
N ILE A 42 -20.45 2.14 1.85
CA ILE A 42 -21.42 2.93 2.60
C ILE A 42 -22.59 3.30 1.69
N GLY A 43 -23.82 3.04 2.14
CA GLY A 43 -25.05 3.42 1.44
C GLY A 43 -25.89 2.22 1.02
N HIS A 44 -26.91 2.48 0.19
CA HIS A 44 -27.80 1.43 -0.30
C HIS A 44 -27.10 0.60 -1.39
N PRO A 45 -27.03 -0.75 -1.27
CA PRO A 45 -26.44 -1.59 -2.30
C PRO A 45 -27.16 -1.41 -3.63
N SER A 46 -26.38 -1.12 -4.66
CA SER A 46 -26.76 -1.05 -6.07
C SER A 46 -25.76 -1.88 -6.88
N VAL A 47 -26.12 -2.25 -8.11
CA VAL A 47 -25.24 -3.03 -9.01
C VAL A 47 -23.87 -2.36 -9.16
N GLY A 48 -23.85 -1.04 -9.40
CA GLY A 48 -22.60 -0.28 -9.55
C GLY A 48 -21.76 -0.24 -8.28
N THR A 49 -22.37 -0.02 -7.11
CA THR A 49 -21.62 -0.01 -5.83
C THR A 49 -21.07 -1.40 -5.50
N CYS A 50 -21.82 -2.48 -5.76
CA CYS A 50 -21.36 -3.84 -5.50
C CYS A 50 -20.15 -4.20 -6.36
N MET A 51 -20.18 -3.84 -7.65
CA MET A 51 -19.03 -4.00 -8.53
C MET A 51 -17.83 -3.16 -8.06
N LEU A 52 -18.05 -1.90 -7.65
CA LEU A 52 -16.95 -1.01 -7.28
C LEU A 52 -16.26 -1.38 -5.96
N ARG A 53 -16.97 -1.97 -4.99
CA ARG A 53 -16.43 -2.29 -3.65
C ARG A 53 -15.13 -3.09 -3.71
N GLN A 54 -15.22 -4.37 -4.08
CA GLN A 54 -14.08 -5.29 -4.05
C GLN A 54 -13.03 -4.93 -5.10
N ASN A 55 -13.46 -4.52 -6.29
CA ASN A 55 -12.56 -4.16 -7.38
C ASN A 55 -11.71 -2.91 -7.05
N SER A 56 -12.33 -1.85 -6.53
CA SER A 56 -11.60 -0.63 -6.16
C SER A 56 -10.68 -0.87 -4.98
N PHE A 57 -11.15 -1.61 -3.98
CA PHE A 57 -10.36 -2.03 -2.83
C PHE A 57 -9.10 -2.78 -3.30
N GLY A 58 -9.28 -3.87 -4.04
CA GLY A 58 -8.19 -4.77 -4.36
C GLY A 58 -7.17 -4.15 -5.32
N ILE A 59 -7.60 -3.38 -6.33
CA ILE A 59 -6.67 -2.66 -7.23
C ILE A 59 -5.87 -1.62 -6.46
N SER A 60 -6.52 -0.82 -5.60
CA SER A 60 -5.83 0.23 -4.84
C SER A 60 -4.78 -0.34 -3.88
N PHE A 61 -5.13 -1.43 -3.21
CA PHE A 61 -4.22 -2.13 -2.30
C PHE A 61 -3.06 -2.77 -3.06
N ALA A 62 -3.31 -3.41 -4.20
CA ALA A 62 -2.26 -3.96 -5.03
C ALA A 62 -1.24 -2.91 -5.48
N ILE A 63 -1.70 -1.75 -5.96
CA ILE A 63 -0.81 -0.65 -6.37
C ILE A 63 -0.02 -0.15 -5.15
N SER A 64 -0.67 0.00 -4.00
CA SER A 64 -0.03 0.44 -2.75
C SER A 64 1.11 -0.52 -2.34
N ILE A 65 0.82 -1.82 -2.20
CA ILE A 65 1.79 -2.83 -1.76
C ILE A 65 2.91 -2.99 -2.82
N SER A 66 2.57 -3.03 -4.10
CA SER A 66 3.55 -3.09 -5.20
C SER A 66 4.52 -1.90 -5.14
N THR A 67 4.00 -0.72 -4.83
CA THR A 67 4.82 0.49 -4.69
C THR A 67 5.69 0.43 -3.44
N VAL A 68 5.19 -0.10 -2.31
CA VAL A 68 6.00 -0.34 -1.11
C VAL A 68 7.14 -1.34 -1.38
N LEU A 69 6.85 -2.43 -2.09
CA LEU A 69 7.86 -3.41 -2.51
C LEU A 69 8.92 -2.74 -3.39
N ALA A 70 8.52 -1.96 -4.40
CA ALA A 70 9.45 -1.20 -5.23
C ALA A 70 10.29 -0.21 -4.40
N LYS A 71 9.70 0.51 -3.44
CA LYS A 71 10.45 1.38 -2.54
C LYS A 71 11.50 0.61 -1.73
N THR A 72 11.16 -0.57 -1.25
CA THR A 72 12.08 -1.43 -0.51
C THR A 72 13.23 -1.91 -1.38
N ILE A 73 12.94 -2.36 -2.60
CA ILE A 73 13.96 -2.73 -3.60
C ILE A 73 14.87 -1.53 -3.91
N THR A 74 14.31 -0.32 -4.00
CA THR A 74 15.09 0.91 -4.19
C THR A 74 16.11 1.11 -3.08
N VAL A 75 15.71 0.88 -1.83
CA VAL A 75 16.59 0.99 -0.65
C VAL A 75 17.74 -0.02 -0.75
N ILE A 76 17.45 -1.27 -1.13
CA ILE A 76 18.46 -2.32 -1.30
C ILE A 76 19.44 -1.99 -2.43
N ILE A 77 18.94 -1.54 -3.59
CA ILE A 77 19.77 -1.16 -4.74
C ILE A 77 20.65 0.05 -4.40
N ALA A 78 20.10 1.05 -3.69
CA ALA A 78 20.85 2.24 -3.32
C ALA A 78 22.03 1.93 -2.38
N PHE A 79 21.88 0.92 -1.52
CA PHE A 79 22.94 0.46 -0.63
C PHE A 79 24.02 -0.34 -1.38
N ASN A 80 23.61 -1.28 -2.23
CA ASN A 80 24.53 -2.16 -2.96
C ASN A 80 25.22 -1.49 -4.17
N ALA A 81 24.80 -0.29 -4.56
CA ALA A 81 25.41 0.43 -5.68
C ALA A 81 26.87 0.84 -5.36
N ARG A 82 27.81 0.40 -6.22
CA ARG A 82 29.22 0.85 -6.19
C ARG A 82 29.33 2.36 -6.36
N ASP A 83 28.56 2.92 -7.31
CA ASP A 83 28.48 4.37 -7.58
C ASP A 83 27.01 4.87 -7.73
N PRO A 84 26.41 5.45 -6.67
CA PRO A 84 25.04 5.99 -6.69
C PRO A 84 24.90 7.31 -7.49
N THR A 85 26.03 7.87 -7.94
CA THR A 85 26.12 9.13 -8.70
C THR A 85 26.08 8.92 -10.22
N SER A 86 26.35 7.71 -10.73
CA SER A 86 26.35 7.45 -12.16
C SER A 86 24.93 7.53 -12.78
N ARG A 87 24.83 8.16 -13.96
CA ARG A 87 23.55 8.37 -14.66
C ARG A 87 22.90 7.05 -15.11
N SER A 88 23.70 6.04 -15.40
CA SER A 88 23.27 4.70 -15.82
C SER A 88 22.61 3.91 -14.67
N SER A 89 23.21 3.91 -13.47
CA SER A 89 22.65 3.18 -12.31
C SER A 89 21.29 3.74 -11.86
N ARG A 90 21.12 5.07 -11.92
CA ARG A 90 19.86 5.75 -11.56
C ARG A 90 18.73 5.48 -12.58
N TRP A 91 19.08 5.37 -13.86
CA TRP A 91 18.12 5.10 -14.93
C TRP A 91 17.67 3.64 -14.94
N LEU A 92 18.60 2.70 -14.78
CA LEU A 92 18.31 1.27 -14.66
C LEU A 92 17.42 0.99 -13.43
N GLY A 93 17.73 1.61 -12.29
CA GLY A 93 16.89 1.54 -11.10
C GLY A 93 15.47 2.04 -11.35
N THR A 94 15.29 3.19 -11.99
CA THR A 94 13.94 3.74 -12.25
C THR A 94 13.11 2.83 -13.15
N ARG A 95 13.71 2.22 -14.20
CA ARG A 95 13.01 1.27 -15.08
C ARG A 95 12.59 -0.01 -14.37
N ILE A 96 13.49 -0.61 -13.58
CA ILE A 96 13.18 -1.83 -12.82
C ILE A 96 12.03 -1.56 -11.85
N LEU A 97 12.07 -0.42 -11.15
CA LEU A 97 11.05 -0.05 -10.17
C LEU A 97 9.67 0.19 -10.80
N SER A 98 9.61 0.90 -11.93
CA SER A 98 8.36 1.05 -12.69
C SER A 98 7.87 -0.29 -13.24
N GLY A 99 8.77 -1.16 -13.71
CA GLY A 99 8.42 -2.51 -14.17
C GLY A 99 7.81 -3.38 -13.07
N VAL A 100 8.37 -3.36 -11.86
CA VAL A 100 7.82 -4.09 -10.69
C VAL A 100 6.41 -3.61 -10.36
N VAL A 101 6.20 -2.28 -10.26
CA VAL A 101 4.87 -1.75 -9.94
C VAL A 101 3.85 -2.13 -11.01
N LEU A 102 4.20 -2.01 -12.29
CA LEU A 102 3.31 -2.34 -13.40
C LEU A 102 2.98 -3.83 -13.43
N LEU A 103 3.98 -4.71 -13.32
CA LEU A 103 3.78 -6.15 -13.37
C LEU A 103 2.92 -6.65 -12.21
N CYS A 104 3.22 -6.22 -10.99
CA CYS A 104 2.46 -6.62 -9.80
C CYS A 104 1.05 -6.00 -9.77
N SER A 105 0.84 -4.82 -10.35
CA SER A 105 -0.50 -4.22 -10.39
C SER A 105 -1.37 -4.77 -11.54
N PHE A 106 -0.76 -5.40 -12.55
CA PHE A 106 -1.48 -5.94 -13.71
C PHE A 106 -2.30 -7.19 -13.36
N VAL A 107 -1.75 -8.10 -12.56
CA VAL A 107 -2.44 -9.33 -12.13
C VAL A 107 -3.80 -9.05 -11.45
N PRO A 108 -3.91 -8.15 -10.46
CA PRO A 108 -5.19 -7.84 -9.82
C PRO A 108 -6.19 -7.19 -10.79
N VAL A 109 -5.73 -6.36 -11.73
CA VAL A 109 -6.60 -5.82 -12.78
C VAL A 109 -7.16 -6.95 -13.64
N LEU A 110 -6.35 -7.94 -14.02
CA LEU A 110 -6.83 -9.12 -14.75
C LEU A 110 -7.86 -9.90 -13.94
N ILE A 111 -7.57 -10.19 -12.66
CA ILE A 111 -8.52 -10.89 -11.77
C ILE A 111 -9.85 -10.13 -11.72
N CYS A 112 -9.81 -8.82 -11.48
CA CYS A 112 -11.00 -7.97 -11.47
C CYS A 112 -11.78 -8.01 -12.80
N THR A 113 -11.09 -7.92 -13.95
CA THR A 113 -11.76 -7.96 -15.25
C THR A 113 -12.43 -9.30 -15.53
N VAL A 114 -11.76 -10.42 -15.22
CA VAL A 114 -12.34 -11.76 -15.40
C VAL A 114 -13.51 -11.96 -14.44
N TRP A 115 -13.36 -11.53 -13.19
CA TRP A 115 -14.42 -11.62 -12.18
C TRP A 115 -15.68 -10.86 -12.62
N LEU A 116 -15.54 -9.63 -13.13
CA LEU A 116 -16.66 -8.83 -13.63
C LEU A 116 -17.32 -9.40 -14.90
N LEU A 117 -16.59 -10.16 -15.72
CA LEU A 117 -17.10 -10.75 -16.95
C LEU A 117 -17.85 -12.06 -16.73
N LEU A 118 -17.38 -12.87 -15.78
CA LEU A 118 -17.93 -14.20 -15.52
C LEU A 118 -19.01 -14.15 -14.44
N ASP A 119 -18.68 -13.63 -13.26
CA ASP A 119 -19.51 -13.71 -12.07
C ASP A 119 -19.47 -12.37 -11.28
N PRO A 120 -20.02 -11.28 -11.84
CA PRO A 120 -19.93 -9.96 -11.23
C PRO A 120 -20.69 -9.88 -9.89
N PRO A 121 -20.19 -9.10 -8.90
CA PRO A 121 -20.91 -8.87 -7.65
C PRO A 121 -22.26 -8.18 -7.87
N PHE A 122 -23.30 -8.63 -7.16
CA PHE A 122 -24.68 -8.14 -7.33
C PHE A 122 -25.38 -7.92 -5.98
N PRO A 123 -26.40 -7.04 -5.91
CA PRO A 123 -27.15 -6.84 -4.69
C PRO A 123 -28.13 -8.01 -4.44
N GLU A 124 -28.06 -8.59 -3.25
CA GLU A 124 -28.92 -9.69 -2.80
C GLU A 124 -29.71 -9.28 -1.54
N LYS A 125 -30.94 -9.79 -1.41
CA LYS A 125 -31.77 -9.65 -0.21
C LYS A 125 -31.67 -10.91 0.63
N ILE A 126 -31.20 -10.78 1.86
CA ILE A 126 -31.11 -11.89 2.82
C ILE A 126 -32.05 -11.62 3.99
N GLN A 127 -32.82 -12.63 4.40
CA GLN A 127 -33.62 -12.58 5.61
C GLN A 127 -32.81 -13.15 6.78
N ILE A 128 -32.53 -12.31 7.76
CA ILE A 128 -31.89 -12.72 9.02
C ILE A 128 -32.92 -12.48 10.13
N ARG A 129 -33.47 -13.58 10.66
CA ARG A 129 -34.61 -13.58 11.59
C ARG A 129 -35.78 -12.80 10.99
N ASP A 130 -36.27 -11.76 11.66
CA ASP A 130 -37.38 -10.90 11.20
C ASP A 130 -36.91 -9.65 10.43
N THR A 131 -35.61 -9.55 10.11
CA THR A 131 -35.05 -8.39 9.42
C THR A 131 -34.58 -8.76 8.01
N THR A 132 -35.06 -8.02 7.01
CA THR A 132 -34.55 -8.12 5.63
C THR A 132 -33.38 -7.17 5.46
N ILE A 133 -32.20 -7.71 5.15
CA ILE A 133 -30.98 -6.95 4.91
C ILE A 133 -30.63 -7.07 3.43
N ILE A 134 -30.37 -5.93 2.80
CA ILE A 134 -29.83 -5.90 1.44
C ILE A 134 -28.32 -5.79 1.57
N GLN A 135 -27.60 -6.74 0.97
CA GLN A 135 -26.14 -6.75 0.93
C GLN A 135 -25.65 -6.99 -0.50
N CYS A 136 -24.35 -6.82 -0.74
CA CYS A 136 -23.76 -7.27 -2.00
C CYS A 136 -23.26 -8.69 -1.80
N ASP A 137 -23.72 -9.59 -2.66
CA ASP A 137 -23.08 -10.89 -2.85
C ASP A 137 -21.89 -10.70 -3.80
N GLU A 138 -20.78 -11.34 -3.47
CA GLU A 138 -19.52 -11.28 -4.21
C GLU A 138 -19.60 -12.00 -5.57
N GLY A 139 -20.67 -12.75 -5.84
CA GLY A 139 -20.92 -13.53 -7.05
C GLY A 139 -20.09 -14.81 -7.09
N SER A 140 -18.76 -14.67 -7.03
CA SER A 140 -17.82 -15.79 -7.04
C SER A 140 -16.85 -15.72 -5.87
N VAL A 141 -17.05 -16.64 -4.95
CA VAL A 141 -16.18 -16.89 -3.79
C VAL A 141 -14.76 -17.21 -4.23
N LEU A 142 -14.59 -17.88 -5.37
CA LEU A 142 -13.27 -18.19 -5.92
C LEU A 142 -12.48 -16.93 -6.28
N PHE A 143 -13.07 -16.00 -7.04
CA PHE A 143 -12.38 -14.78 -7.45
C PHE A 143 -12.11 -13.84 -6.27
N PHE A 144 -13.02 -13.78 -5.28
CA PHE A 144 -12.79 -13.05 -4.04
C PHE A 144 -11.57 -13.57 -3.29
N TYR A 145 -11.49 -14.87 -3.01
CA TYR A 145 -10.33 -15.45 -2.32
C TYR A 145 -9.06 -15.43 -3.17
N LEU A 146 -9.16 -15.53 -4.50
CA LEU A 146 -8.02 -15.38 -5.39
C LEU A 146 -7.42 -13.97 -5.28
N MET A 147 -8.28 -12.94 -5.25
CA MET A 147 -7.85 -11.55 -5.09
C MET A 147 -7.21 -11.33 -3.72
N LEU A 148 -7.84 -11.79 -2.63
CA LEU A 148 -7.27 -11.70 -1.28
C LEU A 148 -5.96 -12.47 -1.15
N GLY A 149 -5.89 -13.67 -1.71
CA GLY A 149 -4.69 -14.51 -1.74
C GLY A 149 -3.54 -13.84 -2.48
N TYR A 150 -3.83 -13.20 -3.62
CA TYR A 150 -2.84 -12.41 -4.36
C TYR A 150 -2.30 -11.25 -3.53
N LEU A 151 -3.18 -10.46 -2.90
CA LEU A 151 -2.79 -9.35 -2.04
C LEU A 151 -1.97 -9.82 -0.83
N GLY A 152 -2.38 -10.92 -0.21
CA GLY A 152 -1.66 -11.54 0.91
C GLY A 152 -0.27 -12.03 0.52
N LEU A 153 -0.13 -12.69 -0.64
CA LEU A 153 1.16 -13.10 -1.19
C LEU A 153 2.05 -11.89 -1.46
N LEU A 154 1.52 -10.88 -2.15
CA LEU A 154 2.25 -9.66 -2.47
C LEU A 154 2.71 -8.92 -1.20
N ALA A 155 1.85 -8.84 -0.18
CA ALA A 155 2.18 -8.26 1.11
C ALA A 155 3.25 -9.07 1.85
N SER A 156 3.18 -10.40 1.80
CA SER A 156 4.17 -11.31 2.41
C SER A 156 5.54 -11.15 1.76
N VAL A 157 5.60 -11.12 0.42
CA VAL A 157 6.85 -10.86 -0.32
C VAL A 157 7.40 -9.48 0.04
N SER A 158 6.55 -8.45 0.06
CA SER A 158 6.92 -7.10 0.47
C SER A 158 7.50 -7.05 1.88
N PHE A 159 6.86 -7.74 2.84
CA PHE A 159 7.33 -7.85 4.21
C PHE A 159 8.69 -8.54 4.31
N VAL A 160 8.88 -9.69 3.66
CA VAL A 160 10.15 -10.43 3.69
C VAL A 160 11.29 -9.56 3.14
N VAL A 161 11.08 -8.90 2.00
CA VAL A 161 12.09 -8.01 1.41
C VAL A 161 12.39 -6.82 2.34
N ALA A 162 11.36 -6.24 2.97
CA ALA A 162 11.53 -5.13 3.92
C ALA A 162 12.28 -5.55 5.19
N PHE A 163 11.94 -6.73 5.71
CA PHE A 163 12.57 -7.33 6.87
C PHE A 163 14.07 -7.55 6.64
N HIS A 164 14.47 -8.03 5.46
CA HIS A 164 15.90 -8.13 5.12
C HIS A 164 16.55 -6.75 4.99
N ALA A 165 15.88 -5.78 4.36
CA ALA A 165 16.41 -4.42 4.18
C ALA A 165 16.60 -3.67 5.50
N ARG A 166 15.91 -4.03 6.59
CA ARG A 166 16.02 -3.34 7.88
C ARG A 166 17.42 -3.40 8.49
N ASN A 167 18.21 -4.41 8.14
CA ASN A 167 19.55 -4.60 8.68
C ASN A 167 20.59 -3.71 7.96
N LEU A 168 20.19 -2.99 6.91
CA LEU A 168 21.09 -2.15 6.12
C LEU A 168 21.40 -0.82 6.86
N PRO A 169 22.68 -0.50 7.12
CA PRO A 169 23.09 0.63 7.96
C PRO A 169 22.72 2.02 7.42
N GLN A 170 22.70 2.22 6.09
CA GLN A 170 22.34 3.51 5.46
C GLN A 170 20.84 3.84 5.55
N SER A 171 19.98 2.83 5.70
CA SER A 171 18.52 2.95 5.62
C SER A 171 17.80 2.49 6.88
N PHE A 172 18.54 2.28 7.98
CA PHE A 172 18.08 1.54 9.16
C PHE A 172 16.74 2.06 9.71
N ASN A 173 16.48 3.37 9.67
CA ASN A 173 15.20 3.92 10.11
C ASN A 173 14.09 3.79 9.05
N GLU A 174 14.39 4.01 7.76
CA GLU A 174 13.37 3.94 6.70
C GLU A 174 12.90 2.50 6.45
N ALA A 175 13.82 1.54 6.36
CA ALA A 175 13.46 0.14 6.15
C ALA A 175 12.72 -0.45 7.35
N LYS A 176 13.02 -0.02 8.58
CA LYS A 176 12.23 -0.38 9.77
C LYS A 176 10.80 0.13 9.70
N PHE A 177 10.59 1.39 9.33
CA PHE A 177 9.24 1.94 9.17
C PHE A 177 8.45 1.23 8.07
N ILE A 178 9.09 0.86 6.96
CA ILE A 178 8.46 0.06 5.91
C ILE A 178 8.13 -1.35 6.42
N THR A 179 9.04 -2.00 7.13
CA THR A 179 8.81 -3.33 7.70
C THR A 179 7.64 -3.32 8.69
N PHE A 180 7.63 -2.35 9.61
CA PHE A 180 6.56 -2.18 10.59
C PHE A 180 5.21 -1.91 9.90
N SER A 181 5.21 -1.08 8.85
CA SER A 181 4.03 -0.86 8.02
C SER A 181 3.48 -2.14 7.40
N MET A 182 4.34 -2.99 6.82
CA MET A 182 3.89 -4.25 6.19
C MET A 182 3.46 -5.28 7.22
N LEU A 183 4.08 -5.28 8.41
CA LEU A 183 3.65 -6.13 9.53
C LEU A 183 2.24 -5.74 10.02
N VAL A 184 1.99 -4.45 10.26
CA VAL A 184 0.65 -3.95 10.63
C VAL A 184 -0.38 -4.31 9.56
N PHE A 185 -0.02 -4.14 8.28
CA PHE A 185 -0.89 -4.54 7.19
C PHE A 185 -1.25 -6.03 7.24
N LEU A 186 -0.25 -6.91 7.35
CA LEU A 186 -0.48 -8.35 7.41
C LEU A 186 -1.32 -8.76 8.64
N ASP A 187 -1.05 -8.19 9.80
CA ASP A 187 -1.79 -8.46 11.04
C ASP A 187 -3.28 -8.12 10.92
N VAL A 188 -3.59 -6.97 10.30
CA VAL A 188 -4.98 -6.56 10.01
C VAL A 188 -5.69 -7.57 9.11
N TRP A 189 -5.05 -8.01 8.03
CA TRP A 189 -5.67 -8.95 7.09
C TRP A 189 -5.78 -10.38 7.64
N ILE A 190 -4.82 -10.82 8.44
CA ILE A 190 -4.91 -12.10 9.16
C ILE A 190 -6.08 -12.07 10.14
N SER A 191 -6.26 -10.96 10.87
CA SER A 191 -7.37 -10.78 11.83
C SER A 191 -8.72 -10.59 11.13
N PHE A 192 -8.72 -10.02 9.91
CA PHE A 192 -9.91 -9.84 9.10
C PHE A 192 -10.55 -11.19 8.72
N ILE A 193 -9.78 -12.20 8.35
CA ILE A 193 -10.32 -13.51 7.92
C ILE A 193 -11.28 -14.13 8.95
N PRO A 194 -10.88 -14.39 10.21
CA PRO A 194 -11.78 -14.96 11.20
C PRO A 194 -12.94 -14.01 11.56
N ALA A 195 -12.70 -12.70 11.58
CA ALA A 195 -13.75 -11.72 11.88
C ALA A 195 -14.82 -11.66 10.76
N TYR A 196 -14.41 -11.73 9.50
CA TYR A 196 -15.28 -11.80 8.33
C TYR A 196 -16.13 -13.07 8.36
N LEU A 197 -15.50 -14.23 8.62
CA LEU A 197 -16.20 -15.52 8.69
C LEU A 197 -17.16 -15.63 9.89
N SER A 198 -16.89 -14.90 10.98
CA SER A 198 -17.70 -14.97 12.21
C SER A 198 -18.84 -13.93 12.27
N THR A 199 -18.85 -12.96 11.35
CA THR A 199 -19.83 -11.87 11.33
C THR A 199 -20.73 -11.96 10.10
N GLN A 200 -21.94 -11.39 10.19
CA GLN A 200 -22.91 -11.43 9.09
C GLN A 200 -23.58 -10.07 8.89
N GLY A 201 -24.07 -9.83 7.68
CA GLY A 201 -24.80 -8.61 7.32
C GLY A 201 -23.97 -7.35 7.50
N LYS A 202 -24.54 -6.34 8.17
CA LYS A 202 -23.95 -5.01 8.33
C LYS A 202 -22.61 -5.00 9.09
N TYR A 203 -22.40 -5.95 10.00
CA TYR A 203 -21.16 -6.04 10.78
C TYR A 203 -19.99 -6.55 9.93
N MET A 204 -20.23 -7.43 8.96
CA MET A 204 -19.22 -7.91 8.01
C MET A 204 -18.64 -6.75 7.20
N VAL A 205 -19.52 -5.90 6.66
CA VAL A 205 -19.15 -4.68 5.91
C VAL A 205 -18.36 -3.71 6.79
N ALA A 206 -18.76 -3.55 8.05
CA ALA A 206 -18.04 -2.68 8.99
C ALA A 206 -16.61 -3.18 9.26
N VAL A 207 -16.45 -4.48 9.54
CA VAL A 207 -15.14 -5.12 9.75
C VAL A 207 -14.23 -4.91 8.54
N GLU A 208 -14.76 -5.04 7.34
CA GLU A 208 -14.03 -4.79 6.10
C GLU A 208 -13.59 -3.34 5.94
N ILE A 209 -14.48 -2.37 6.19
CA ILE A 209 -14.13 -0.95 6.20
C ILE A 209 -13.01 -0.67 7.21
N PHE A 210 -13.12 -1.20 8.43
CA PHE A 210 -12.08 -1.05 9.45
C PHE A 210 -10.74 -1.65 9.03
N ALA A 211 -10.73 -2.81 8.37
CA ALA A 211 -9.52 -3.43 7.86
C ALA A 211 -8.86 -2.57 6.74
N ILE A 212 -9.67 -2.04 5.82
CA ILE A 212 -9.21 -1.14 4.74
C ILE A 212 -8.60 0.14 5.32
N LEU A 213 -9.34 0.81 6.22
CA LEU A 213 -8.92 2.08 6.81
C LEU A 213 -7.67 1.92 7.69
N SER A 214 -7.64 0.90 8.54
CA SER A 214 -6.51 0.66 9.44
C SER A 214 -5.24 0.27 8.66
N SER A 215 -5.36 -0.55 7.62
CA SER A 215 -4.25 -0.88 6.71
C SER A 215 -3.71 0.37 6.00
N ALA A 216 -4.59 1.18 5.41
CA ALA A 216 -4.19 2.41 4.71
C ALA A 216 -3.56 3.44 5.66
N ALA A 217 -4.11 3.58 6.87
CA ALA A 217 -3.58 4.43 7.92
C ALA A 217 -2.23 3.92 8.44
N GLY A 218 -2.05 2.60 8.59
CA GLY A 218 -0.78 1.99 8.97
C GLY A 218 0.32 2.31 7.96
N VAL A 219 0.03 2.14 6.65
CA VAL A 219 1.00 2.48 5.59
C VAL A 219 1.32 3.97 5.55
N LEU A 220 0.30 4.82 5.60
CA LEU A 220 0.49 6.27 5.62
C LEU A 220 1.29 6.72 6.85
N GLY A 221 0.89 6.21 8.01
CA GLY A 221 1.42 6.55 9.31
C GLY A 221 2.88 6.19 9.44
N CYS A 222 3.21 4.93 9.19
CA CYS A 222 4.56 4.43 9.37
C CYS A 222 5.53 5.03 8.36
N ILE A 223 5.15 5.14 7.08
CA ILE A 223 6.09 5.52 6.00
C ILE A 223 6.23 7.04 5.86
N PHE A 224 5.14 7.80 6.04
CA PHE A 224 5.13 9.24 5.70
C PHE A 224 5.10 10.18 6.90
N ILE A 225 4.48 9.82 8.04
CA ILE A 225 4.45 10.73 9.20
C ILE A 225 5.87 11.05 9.71
N PRO A 226 6.81 10.09 9.85
CA PRO A 226 8.19 10.41 10.25
C PRO A 226 8.87 11.40 9.30
N LYS A 227 8.55 11.35 8.00
CA LYS A 227 9.10 12.24 6.98
C LYS A 227 8.47 13.62 7.05
N CYS A 228 7.15 13.70 7.25
CA CYS A 228 6.46 14.97 7.49
C CYS A 228 6.97 15.66 8.75
N TYR A 229 7.25 14.90 9.82
CA TYR A 229 7.84 15.43 11.04
C TYR A 229 9.20 16.08 10.77
N ILE A 230 10.09 15.40 10.03
CA ILE A 230 11.40 15.97 9.66
C ILE A 230 11.24 17.23 8.78
N ILE A 231 10.35 17.19 7.80
CA ILE A 231 10.15 18.32 6.87
C ILE A 231 9.61 19.57 7.57
N LEU A 232 8.67 19.41 8.51
CA LEU A 232 7.94 20.52 9.12
C LEU A 232 8.57 21.00 10.44
N TRP A 233 9.03 20.08 11.29
CA TRP A 233 9.50 20.39 12.65
C TRP A 233 11.00 20.26 12.85
N ARG A 234 11.71 19.54 11.98
CA ARG A 234 13.18 19.33 12.09
C ARG A 234 13.92 19.64 10.78
N PRO A 235 13.83 20.89 10.27
CA PRO A 235 14.52 21.28 9.04
C PRO A 235 16.05 21.21 9.17
N ASP A 236 16.59 21.24 10.40
CA ASP A 236 17.99 21.00 10.73
C ASP A 236 18.50 19.65 10.19
N LEU A 237 17.66 18.62 10.23
CA LEU A 237 17.96 17.29 9.70
C LEU A 237 17.74 17.15 8.19
N ASN A 238 17.18 18.18 7.54
CA ASN A 238 16.82 18.20 6.12
C ASN A 238 17.91 18.86 5.24
N THR A 239 19.18 18.75 5.63
CA THR A 239 20.32 19.25 4.86
C THR A 239 20.97 18.13 4.05
N LYS A 240 21.56 18.48 2.89
CA LYS A 240 22.30 17.51 2.05
C LYS A 240 23.48 16.90 2.80
N GLN A 241 24.14 17.67 3.68
CA GLN A 241 25.27 17.23 4.49
C GLN A 241 24.85 16.14 5.48
N ASN A 242 23.76 16.33 6.23
CA ASN A 242 23.27 15.32 7.19
C ASN A 242 22.81 14.03 6.48
N LEU A 243 22.26 14.14 5.27
CA LEU A 243 21.94 12.97 4.44
C LEU A 243 23.21 12.27 3.94
N MET A 244 24.20 13.00 3.41
CA MET A 244 25.45 12.41 2.93
C MET A 244 26.30 11.81 4.06
N GLN A 245 26.34 12.41 5.25
CA GLN A 245 27.01 11.84 6.42
C GLN A 245 26.40 10.48 6.80
N LYS A 246 25.07 10.33 6.78
CA LYS A 246 24.42 9.03 6.99
C LYS A 246 24.80 7.99 5.94
N ILE A 247 25.01 8.42 4.69
CA ILE A 247 25.43 7.53 3.59
C ILE A 247 26.87 7.05 3.79
N ILE A 248 27.78 7.96 4.15
CA ILE A 248 29.21 7.65 4.31
C ILE A 248 29.44 6.79 5.56
N TYR A 249 28.86 7.16 6.71
CA TYR A 249 29.00 6.38 7.94
C TYR A 249 28.38 4.98 7.83
N GLY A 250 27.27 4.85 7.11
CA GLY A 250 26.63 3.56 6.90
C GLY A 250 27.41 2.60 5.99
N LYS A 251 28.40 3.06 5.22
CA LYS A 251 29.21 2.19 4.34
C LYS A 251 30.54 1.76 4.99
N SER A 252 30.88 2.35 6.14
CA SER A 252 32.15 2.14 6.85
C SER A 252 32.06 1.13 8.02
N ASN A 253 30.86 0.68 8.36
CA ASN A 253 30.57 -0.38 9.33
C ASN A 253 29.91 -1.57 8.61
#